data_AF-A0A935X067-F1
#
_entry.id   AF-A0A935X067-F1
#
_cell.length_a   1.000
_cell.length_b   1.000
_cell.length_c   1.000
_cell.angle_alpha   90.00
_cell.angle_beta   90.00
_cell.angle_gamma   90.00
#
_symmetry.space_group_name_H-M   'P 1'
#
loop_
_entity.id
_entity.type
_entity.pdbx_description
1 polymer ?
#
loop_
_entity_poly.entity_id
_entity_poly.type
_entity_poly.pdbx_seq_one_letter_code
_entity_poly.pdbx_strand_id
1 'polypeptide(L)'
;MILRGTSMAATTQPVLVYGDVSDAGFELLARQDLDLRWALNLEEATAVTRALPLSLVLTSDAFALDYLTSIDTRSRPPVVVLVHGQAGWQNRDRFRTEGALALVSAHDRKSVVAAISEVTGLAFRYYPRVPFQGIVDVTHRGETFFLPGIDLSASGISVRDFPTAQHGDLVDIAFDIEEQPVSVSAMVIRSFESEGVQCVGLSFLSLPPEFKQRIARVVETEKAVAEDAWRNAAAAGASPGGHTMDVIRELGGGESVNQTYFEMLRHAVRSRSKTVAVLPSWLGDVRRRLVSEERRFLRDEPTSSWAEATVRARIDLGRQGLGFDGDPVYGPALELCALLGDQAATSPPDVLTQVTQVRADLLRATNVLVLASREAGGGAPTARIGDAVPPAHVSSTQLN
;
A
#
# COMPACT_ATOMS: atom_id res chain seq x y z
N MET A 1 16.74 -33.60 -11.33
CA MET A 1 15.92 -32.68 -12.14
C MET A 1 15.44 -31.58 -11.20
N ILE A 2 16.13 -30.43 -11.21
CA ILE A 2 15.83 -29.33 -10.29
C ILE A 2 14.69 -28.54 -10.93
N LEU A 3 13.51 -28.57 -10.32
CA LEU A 3 12.39 -27.70 -10.69
C LEU A 3 12.85 -26.26 -10.45
N ARG A 4 13.17 -25.54 -11.52
CA ARG A 4 13.32 -24.10 -11.49
C ARG A 4 11.94 -23.53 -11.16
N GLY A 5 11.74 -23.16 -9.90
CA GLY A 5 10.58 -22.38 -9.49
C GLY A 5 10.53 -21.13 -10.36
N THR A 6 9.51 -21.05 -11.22
CA THR A 6 9.10 -19.79 -11.83
C THR A 6 8.74 -18.87 -10.69
N SER A 7 9.59 -17.90 -10.40
CA SER A 7 9.28 -16.78 -9.51
C SER A 7 8.03 -16.12 -10.09
N MET A 8 6.87 -16.36 -9.47
CA MET A 8 5.67 -15.59 -9.73
C MET A 8 6.03 -14.15 -9.41
N ALA A 9 6.02 -13.27 -10.41
CA ALA A 9 6.10 -11.85 -10.15
C ALA A 9 4.96 -11.50 -9.21
N ALA A 10 5.27 -11.11 -7.98
CA ALA A 10 4.26 -10.80 -6.98
C ALA A 10 3.39 -9.66 -7.52
N THR A 11 2.11 -9.94 -7.74
CA THR A 11 1.15 -8.96 -8.28
C THR A 11 0.98 -7.85 -7.26
N THR A 12 1.41 -6.63 -7.59
CA THR A 12 1.26 -5.47 -6.71
C THR A 12 -0.20 -5.06 -6.63
N GLN A 13 -0.71 -4.84 -5.42
CA GLN A 13 -2.08 -4.41 -5.18
C GLN A 13 -2.16 -2.88 -5.12
N PRO A 14 -2.93 -2.21 -6.00
CA PRO A 14 -3.14 -0.78 -5.94
C PRO A 14 -4.03 -0.41 -4.75
N VAL A 15 -3.51 0.42 -3.84
CA VAL A 15 -4.20 0.84 -2.62
C VAL A 15 -4.15 2.35 -2.50
N LEU A 16 -5.32 2.97 -2.32
CA LEU A 16 -5.44 4.38 -2.00
C LEU A 16 -5.49 4.57 -0.49
N VAL A 17 -4.62 5.44 0.02
CA VAL A 17 -4.67 5.98 1.37
C VAL A 17 -5.20 7.41 1.27
N TYR A 18 -6.31 7.71 1.95
CA TYR A 18 -6.91 9.03 1.99
C TYR A 18 -6.89 9.60 3.41
N GLY A 19 -6.06 10.62 3.63
CA GLY A 19 -5.87 11.28 4.92
C GLY A 19 -4.81 10.63 5.80
N ASP A 20 -4.94 10.82 7.11
CA ASP A 20 -4.03 10.25 8.11
C ASP A 20 -4.46 8.84 8.51
N VAL A 21 -3.55 7.88 8.38
CA VAL A 21 -3.74 6.48 8.78
C VAL A 21 -2.96 6.10 10.03
N SER A 22 -2.42 7.09 10.75
CA SER A 22 -1.73 6.93 12.03
C SER A 22 -0.63 5.85 11.94
N ASP A 23 -0.52 5.01 12.97
CA ASP A 23 0.52 3.99 13.10
C ASP A 23 0.47 2.92 11.99
N ALA A 24 -0.66 2.76 11.30
CA ALA A 24 -0.76 1.85 10.17
C ALA A 24 0.02 2.36 8.94
N GLY A 25 0.26 3.66 8.83
CA GLY A 25 1.00 4.26 7.72
C GLY A 25 2.42 3.69 7.57
N PHE A 26 3.13 3.52 8.69
CA PHE A 26 4.49 2.96 8.71
C PHE A 26 4.53 1.53 8.14
N GLU A 27 3.55 0.69 8.50
CA GLU A 27 3.46 -0.70 8.04
C GLU A 27 3.13 -0.76 6.55
N LEU A 28 2.16 0.04 6.10
CA LEU A 28 1.78 0.14 4.69
C LEU A 28 2.97 0.55 3.83
N LEU A 29 3.67 1.62 4.23
CA LEU A 29 4.81 2.14 3.48
C LEU A 29 5.96 1.13 3.37
N ALA A 30 6.13 0.25 4.35
CA ALA A 30 7.14 -0.80 4.34
C ALA A 30 6.84 -1.94 3.33
N ARG A 31 5.61 -2.05 2.81
CA ARG A 31 5.20 -3.10 1.87
C ARG A 31 5.57 -2.76 0.44
N GLN A 32 6.22 -3.69 -0.26
CA GLN A 32 6.62 -3.54 -1.67
C GLN A 32 5.60 -4.14 -2.65
N ASP A 33 4.73 -5.03 -2.17
CA ASP A 33 3.61 -5.62 -2.89
C ASP A 33 2.36 -4.71 -2.90
N LEU A 34 2.47 -3.50 -2.34
CA LEU A 34 1.47 -2.44 -2.43
C LEU A 34 1.91 -1.34 -3.40
N ASP A 35 1.10 -1.07 -4.42
CA ASP A 35 1.16 0.19 -5.18
C ASP A 35 0.33 1.24 -4.45
N LEU A 36 0.99 1.99 -3.57
CA LEU A 36 0.35 2.98 -2.71
C LEU A 36 0.12 4.30 -3.46
N ARG A 37 -1.08 4.86 -3.27
CA ARG A 37 -1.44 6.22 -3.66
C ARG A 37 -1.84 6.95 -2.39
N TRP A 38 -1.23 8.09 -2.09
CA TRP A 38 -1.54 8.83 -0.87
C TRP A 38 -2.22 10.15 -1.22
N ALA A 39 -3.51 10.27 -0.96
CA ALA A 39 -4.30 11.48 -1.17
C ALA A 39 -4.48 12.28 0.12
N LEU A 40 -4.42 13.60 0.02
CA LEU A 40 -4.62 14.52 1.14
C LEU A 40 -5.98 15.23 1.09
N ASN A 41 -6.61 15.28 -0.08
CA ASN A 41 -7.92 15.89 -0.28
C ASN A 41 -8.83 15.00 -1.15
N LEU A 42 -10.10 15.40 -1.24
CA LEU A 42 -11.13 14.61 -1.92
C LEU A 42 -10.92 14.60 -3.43
N GLU A 43 -10.43 15.71 -3.99
CA GLU A 43 -10.12 15.87 -5.41
C GLU A 43 -9.06 14.86 -5.86
N GLU A 44 -7.97 14.72 -5.10
CA GLU A 44 -6.94 13.71 -5.32
C GLU A 44 -7.51 12.29 -5.19
N ALA A 45 -8.24 12.00 -4.12
CA ALA A 45 -8.79 10.67 -3.86
C ALA A 45 -9.76 10.22 -4.97
N THR A 46 -10.61 11.14 -5.43
CA THR A 46 -11.57 10.88 -6.53
C THR A 46 -10.87 10.74 -7.88
N ALA A 47 -9.83 11.53 -8.15
CA ALA A 47 -9.02 11.41 -9.37
C ALA A 47 -8.36 10.03 -9.46
N VAL A 48 -7.70 9.58 -8.38
CA VAL A 48 -7.07 8.25 -8.32
C VAL A 48 -8.11 7.14 -8.50
N THR A 49 -9.24 7.22 -7.80
CA THR A 49 -10.29 6.20 -7.84
C THR A 49 -10.88 6.03 -9.24
N ARG A 50 -10.97 7.11 -10.02
CA ARG A 50 -11.45 7.06 -11.41
C ARG A 50 -10.38 6.55 -12.38
N ALA A 51 -9.11 6.82 -12.10
CA ALA A 51 -8.01 6.51 -12.99
C ALA A 51 -7.49 5.07 -12.84
N LEU A 52 -7.63 4.48 -11.65
CA LEU A 52 -6.99 3.21 -11.29
C LEU A 52 -8.01 2.17 -10.78
N PRO A 53 -7.84 0.89 -11.12
CA PRO A 53 -8.64 -0.20 -10.55
C PRO A 53 -8.12 -0.54 -9.14
N LEU A 54 -8.46 0.29 -8.15
CA LEU A 54 -7.98 0.12 -6.78
C LEU A 54 -8.54 -1.17 -6.14
N SER A 55 -7.68 -1.91 -5.44
CA SER A 55 -8.08 -3.09 -4.65
C SER A 55 -8.65 -2.70 -3.29
N LEU A 56 -8.29 -1.52 -2.77
CA LEU A 56 -8.68 -1.05 -1.46
C LEU A 56 -8.52 0.47 -1.35
N VAL A 57 -9.43 1.11 -0.61
CA VAL A 57 -9.26 2.45 -0.06
C VAL A 57 -9.20 2.39 1.47
N LEU A 58 -8.15 2.96 2.04
CA LEU A 58 -7.99 3.20 3.47
C LEU A 58 -8.20 4.68 3.73
N THR A 59 -9.14 5.03 4.60
CA THR A 59 -9.45 6.43 4.91
C THR A 59 -9.64 6.62 6.40
N SER A 60 -9.25 7.79 6.93
CA SER A 60 -9.62 8.15 8.30
C SER A 60 -11.13 8.40 8.41
N ASP A 61 -11.66 8.26 9.62
CA ASP A 61 -13.02 8.63 9.99
C ASP A 61 -13.36 10.10 9.71
N ALA A 62 -12.36 11.00 9.74
CA ALA A 62 -12.55 12.41 9.42
C ALA A 62 -12.89 12.67 7.94
N PHE A 63 -12.41 11.83 7.02
CA PHE A 63 -12.60 11.99 5.58
C PHE A 63 -13.55 10.95 4.96
N ALA A 64 -13.88 9.90 5.71
CA ALA A 64 -14.58 8.74 5.19
C ALA A 64 -15.96 9.07 4.60
N LEU A 65 -16.76 9.93 5.25
CA LEU A 65 -18.10 10.27 4.74
C LEU A 65 -18.04 11.06 3.44
N ASP A 66 -17.12 12.01 3.33
CA ASP A 66 -16.96 12.82 2.12
C ASP A 66 -16.58 11.93 0.94
N TYR A 67 -15.66 10.97 1.16
CA TYR A 67 -15.29 9.99 0.15
C TYR A 67 -16.47 9.04 -0.20
N LEU A 68 -17.09 8.44 0.81
CA LEU A 68 -18.17 7.46 0.63
C LEU A 68 -19.43 8.08 0.01
N THR A 69 -19.64 9.39 0.11
CA THR A 69 -20.80 10.03 -0.54
C THR A 69 -20.47 10.55 -1.94
N SER A 70 -19.19 10.78 -2.25
CA SER A 70 -18.74 11.39 -3.52
C SER A 70 -18.44 10.40 -4.64
N ILE A 71 -18.25 9.11 -4.34
CA ILE A 71 -17.94 8.07 -5.33
C ILE A 71 -19.17 7.23 -5.63
N ASP A 72 -19.45 6.94 -6.90
CA ASP A 72 -20.55 6.04 -7.30
C ASP A 72 -20.35 4.65 -6.66
N THR A 73 -21.38 4.20 -5.94
CA THR A 73 -21.46 2.88 -5.29
C THR A 73 -21.12 1.71 -6.21
N ARG A 74 -21.45 1.77 -7.51
CA ARG A 74 -21.25 0.65 -8.45
C ARG A 74 -19.80 0.44 -8.84
N SER A 75 -19.00 1.50 -8.80
CA SER A 75 -17.59 1.47 -9.18
C SER A 75 -16.66 1.70 -8.00
N ARG A 76 -17.20 1.68 -6.78
CA ARG A 76 -16.42 2.00 -5.59
C ARG A 76 -15.54 0.81 -5.20
N PRO A 77 -14.22 1.03 -5.01
CA PRO A 77 -13.37 0.03 -4.41
C PRO A 77 -13.83 -0.28 -2.97
N PRO A 78 -13.51 -1.46 -2.42
CA PRO A 78 -13.69 -1.74 -1.00
C PRO A 78 -13.07 -0.64 -0.13
N VAL A 79 -13.81 -0.17 0.88
CA VAL A 79 -13.36 0.92 1.77
C VAL A 79 -13.22 0.42 3.21
N VAL A 80 -12.05 0.63 3.80
CA VAL A 80 -11.78 0.39 5.22
C VAL A 80 -11.59 1.74 5.91
N VAL A 81 -12.40 2.00 6.93
CA VAL A 81 -12.37 3.24 7.71
C VAL A 81 -11.55 3.04 8.98
N LEU A 82 -10.55 3.89 9.17
CA LEU A 82 -9.71 3.93 10.36
C LEU A 82 -10.26 4.95 11.35
N VAL A 83 -10.73 4.46 12.49
CA VAL A 83 -11.43 5.25 13.51
C VAL A 83 -10.45 5.69 14.60
N HIS A 84 -10.27 7.00 14.77
CA HIS A 84 -9.26 7.57 15.69
C HIS A 84 -9.79 7.77 17.12
N GLY A 85 -11.10 7.81 17.32
CA GLY A 85 -11.66 8.07 18.65
C GLY A 85 -13.13 7.71 18.82
N GLN A 86 -13.67 8.00 20.00
CA GLN A 86 -15.07 7.72 20.34
C GLN A 86 -16.06 8.41 19.39
N ALA A 87 -15.75 9.63 18.94
CA ALA A 87 -16.59 10.37 18.00
C ALA A 87 -16.74 9.63 16.65
N GLY A 88 -15.67 9.02 16.12
CA GLY A 88 -15.77 8.21 14.91
C GLY A 88 -16.59 6.94 15.13
N TRP A 89 -16.46 6.29 16.30
CA TRP A 89 -17.27 5.11 16.64
C TRP A 89 -18.77 5.42 16.76
N GLN A 90 -19.15 6.64 17.13
CA GLN A 90 -20.55 7.09 17.13
C GLN A 90 -21.13 7.16 15.70
N ASN A 91 -20.29 7.39 14.68
CA ASN A 91 -20.69 7.43 13.27
C ASN A 91 -20.64 6.06 12.57
N ARG A 92 -20.38 4.96 13.30
CA ARG A 92 -20.19 3.63 12.71
C ARG A 92 -21.32 3.15 11.80
N ASP A 93 -22.57 3.40 12.21
CA ASP A 93 -23.74 2.93 11.48
C ASP A 93 -23.92 3.74 10.19
N ARG A 94 -23.54 5.03 10.23
CA ARG A 94 -23.51 5.88 9.05
C ARG A 94 -22.43 5.43 8.06
N PHE A 95 -21.21 5.17 8.51
CA PHE A 95 -20.15 4.66 7.62
C PHE A 95 -20.55 3.36 6.92
N ARG A 96 -21.15 2.41 7.65
CA ARG A 96 -21.64 1.14 7.07
C ARG A 96 -22.78 1.36 6.07
N THR A 97 -23.74 2.22 6.41
CA THR A 97 -24.85 2.55 5.53
C THR A 97 -24.36 3.18 4.22
N GLU A 98 -23.33 4.02 4.30
CA GLU A 98 -22.70 4.63 3.12
C GLU A 98 -21.74 3.68 2.39
N GLY A 99 -21.59 2.42 2.81
CA GLY A 99 -20.84 1.39 2.08
C GLY A 99 -19.40 1.16 2.53
N ALA A 100 -19.02 1.56 3.75
CA ALA A 100 -17.76 1.10 4.36
C ALA A 100 -17.82 -0.40 4.63
N LEU A 101 -16.80 -1.13 4.16
CA LEU A 101 -16.72 -2.58 4.33
C LEU A 101 -16.25 -2.97 5.73
N ALA A 102 -15.25 -2.27 6.26
CA ALA A 102 -14.76 -2.50 7.61
C ALA A 102 -14.47 -1.20 8.34
N LEU A 103 -14.61 -1.25 9.66
CA LEU A 103 -14.28 -0.16 10.57
C LEU A 103 -13.33 -0.72 11.62
N VAL A 104 -12.15 -0.13 11.73
CA VAL A 104 -11.09 -0.59 12.63
C VAL A 104 -10.51 0.58 13.38
N SER A 105 -10.05 0.34 14.62
CA SER A 105 -9.35 1.38 15.38
C SER A 105 -8.04 1.73 14.68
N ALA A 106 -7.80 3.02 14.42
CA ALA A 106 -6.56 3.51 13.79
C ALA A 106 -5.32 3.23 14.65
N HIS A 107 -5.49 3.09 15.96
CA HIS A 107 -4.43 2.78 16.92
C HIS A 107 -4.20 1.28 17.11
N ASP A 108 -5.08 0.42 16.58
CA ASP A 108 -4.91 -1.03 16.63
C ASP A 108 -4.28 -1.54 15.34
N ARG A 109 -2.94 -1.44 15.27
CA ARG A 109 -2.14 -1.88 14.13
C ARG A 109 -2.50 -3.29 13.65
N LYS A 110 -2.78 -4.21 14.58
CA LYS A 110 -3.12 -5.60 14.23
C LYS A 110 -4.45 -5.63 13.48
N SER A 111 -5.48 -4.98 14.02
CA SER A 111 -6.79 -4.91 13.37
C SER A 111 -6.74 -4.23 12.00
N VAL A 112 -5.91 -3.20 11.80
CA VAL A 112 -5.77 -2.56 10.48
C VAL A 112 -5.18 -3.53 9.46
N VAL A 113 -4.07 -4.20 9.81
CA VAL A 113 -3.42 -5.19 8.94
C VAL A 113 -4.36 -6.36 8.62
N ALA A 114 -5.15 -6.80 9.61
CA ALA A 114 -6.16 -7.84 9.42
C ALA A 114 -7.18 -7.43 8.35
N ALA A 115 -7.75 -6.23 8.47
CA ALA A 115 -8.74 -5.74 7.52
C ALA A 115 -8.15 -5.60 6.11
N ILE A 116 -6.90 -5.12 5.97
CA ILE A 116 -6.26 -5.04 4.66
C ILE A 116 -6.04 -6.43 4.07
N SER A 117 -5.50 -7.38 4.84
CA SER A 117 -5.30 -8.78 4.44
C SER A 117 -6.60 -9.41 3.94
N GLU A 118 -7.68 -9.16 4.68
CA GLU A 118 -8.99 -9.67 4.40
C GLU A 118 -9.50 -9.13 3.07
N VAL A 119 -9.52 -7.82 2.90
CA VAL A 119 -10.07 -7.14 1.71
C VAL A 119 -9.22 -7.36 0.45
N THR A 120 -7.90 -7.40 0.58
CA THR A 120 -6.99 -7.45 -0.59
C THR A 120 -6.55 -8.88 -0.93
N GLY A 121 -6.64 -9.82 0.01
CA GLY A 121 -6.03 -11.14 -0.16
C GLY A 121 -4.53 -11.19 0.12
N LEU A 122 -3.92 -10.08 0.53
CA LEU A 122 -2.48 -10.05 0.77
C LEU A 122 -2.11 -10.82 2.03
N ALA A 123 -1.06 -11.63 1.93
CA ALA A 123 -0.47 -12.27 3.09
C ALA A 123 0.40 -11.26 3.85
N PHE A 124 -0.08 -10.82 5.01
CA PHE A 124 0.71 -10.02 5.95
C PHE A 124 1.36 -10.91 7.00
N ARG A 125 2.52 -10.50 7.52
CA ARG A 125 3.23 -11.26 8.58
C ARG A 125 2.34 -11.50 9.82
N TYR A 126 1.56 -10.49 10.21
CA TYR A 126 0.70 -10.58 11.39
C TYR A 126 -0.67 -11.23 11.11
N TYR A 127 -1.07 -11.34 9.83
CA TYR A 127 -2.31 -11.98 9.38
C TYR A 127 -2.03 -12.76 8.10
N PRO A 128 -1.28 -13.88 8.18
CA PRO A 128 -0.92 -14.64 7.00
C PRO A 128 -2.16 -15.27 6.41
N ARG A 129 -2.27 -15.20 5.08
CA ARG A 129 -3.08 -16.11 4.30
C ARG A 129 -2.18 -17.26 3.90
N VAL A 130 -2.54 -18.46 4.31
CA VAL A 130 -1.76 -19.67 4.07
C VAL A 130 -2.40 -20.46 2.94
N PRO A 131 -1.62 -21.12 2.07
CA PRO A 131 -2.20 -21.93 1.01
C PRO A 131 -3.18 -22.97 1.58
N PHE A 132 -4.35 -23.10 0.98
CA PHE A 132 -5.37 -24.06 1.37
C PHE A 132 -5.86 -24.78 0.12
N GLN A 133 -5.73 -26.11 0.10
CA GLN A 133 -6.01 -26.95 -1.08
C GLN A 133 -7.20 -27.90 -0.87
N GLY A 134 -8.12 -27.58 0.04
CA GLY A 134 -9.33 -28.35 0.29
C GLY A 134 -10.51 -27.95 -0.60
N ILE A 135 -11.55 -28.78 -0.63
CA ILE A 135 -12.85 -28.40 -1.20
C ILE A 135 -13.64 -27.61 -0.16
N VAL A 136 -14.30 -26.55 -0.60
CA VAL A 136 -15.18 -25.70 0.20
C VAL A 136 -16.59 -25.84 -0.38
N ASP A 137 -17.48 -26.39 0.42
CA ASP A 137 -18.90 -26.48 0.12
C ASP A 137 -19.50 -25.11 0.40
N VAL A 138 -19.94 -24.41 -0.64
CA VAL A 138 -20.54 -23.08 -0.49
C VAL A 138 -22.00 -23.10 -0.89
N THR A 139 -22.88 -22.75 0.04
CA THR A 139 -24.29 -22.55 -0.20
C THR A 139 -24.59 -21.07 -0.40
N HIS A 140 -25.03 -20.70 -1.60
CA HIS A 140 -25.37 -19.33 -1.99
C HIS A 140 -26.72 -19.32 -2.71
N ARG A 141 -27.66 -18.51 -2.21
CA ARG A 141 -29.03 -18.36 -2.77
C ARG A 141 -29.79 -19.70 -2.91
N GLY A 142 -29.54 -20.64 -2.00
CA GLY A 142 -30.20 -21.95 -1.96
C GLY A 142 -29.56 -23.02 -2.86
N GLU A 143 -28.49 -22.68 -3.59
CA GLU A 143 -27.70 -23.62 -4.38
C GLU A 143 -26.38 -23.91 -3.68
N THR A 144 -25.92 -25.16 -3.75
CA THR A 144 -24.65 -25.60 -3.14
C THR A 144 -23.62 -25.88 -4.23
N PHE A 145 -22.43 -25.31 -4.05
CA PHE A 145 -21.29 -25.41 -4.95
C PHE A 145 -20.12 -26.07 -4.22
N PHE A 146 -19.35 -26.90 -4.92
CA PHE A 146 -18.17 -27.58 -4.37
C PHE A 146 -16.93 -26.95 -5.02
N LEU A 147 -16.29 -26.02 -4.30
CA LEU A 147 -15.31 -25.11 -4.89
C LEU A 147 -13.90 -25.37 -4.37
N PRO A 148 -12.86 -25.33 -5.22
CA PRO A 148 -11.49 -25.44 -4.75
C PRO A 148 -11.11 -24.24 -3.88
N GLY A 149 -10.54 -24.50 -2.70
CA GLY A 149 -9.89 -23.50 -1.88
C GLY A 149 -8.58 -22.99 -2.49
N ILE A 150 -8.18 -21.78 -2.11
CA ILE A 150 -6.93 -21.13 -2.53
C ILE A 150 -6.06 -20.86 -1.31
N ASP A 151 -6.59 -20.09 -0.37
CA ASP A 151 -5.90 -19.64 0.82
C ASP A 151 -6.87 -19.50 1.99
N LEU A 152 -6.34 -19.64 3.20
CA LEU A 152 -7.06 -19.56 4.47
C LEU A 152 -6.36 -18.55 5.39
N SER A 153 -7.13 -17.77 6.12
CA SER A 153 -6.66 -16.92 7.22
C SER A 153 -7.54 -17.13 8.45
N ALA A 154 -7.15 -16.49 9.57
CA ALA A 154 -7.96 -16.48 10.78
C ALA A 154 -9.37 -15.84 10.60
N SER A 155 -9.55 -15.01 9.57
CA SER A 155 -10.80 -14.27 9.32
C SER A 155 -11.50 -14.65 8.02
N GLY A 156 -10.91 -15.44 7.14
CA GLY A 156 -11.57 -15.78 5.90
C GLY A 156 -10.89 -16.89 5.09
N ILE A 157 -11.52 -17.22 3.96
CA ILE A 157 -11.04 -18.21 3.00
C ILE A 157 -11.25 -17.67 1.58
N SER A 158 -10.37 -18.01 0.65
CA SER A 158 -10.55 -17.71 -0.77
C SER A 158 -10.83 -18.99 -1.56
N VAL A 159 -11.74 -18.91 -2.54
CA VAL A 159 -12.18 -20.05 -3.37
C VAL A 159 -12.11 -19.71 -4.87
N ARG A 160 -11.91 -20.72 -5.71
CA ARG A 160 -11.92 -20.62 -7.19
C ARG A 160 -13.29 -20.97 -7.75
N ASP A 161 -13.55 -20.51 -8.97
CA ASP A 161 -14.72 -20.87 -9.79
C ASP A 161 -16.07 -20.55 -9.12
N PHE A 162 -16.09 -19.53 -8.26
CA PHE A 162 -17.33 -19.09 -7.60
C PHE A 162 -18.27 -18.46 -8.63
N PRO A 163 -19.53 -18.93 -8.76
CA PRO A 163 -20.50 -18.36 -9.69
C PRO A 163 -20.79 -16.90 -9.33
N THR A 164 -21.10 -16.04 -10.31
CA THR A 164 -21.25 -14.58 -10.17
C THR A 164 -21.81 -14.13 -8.81
N ALA A 165 -20.92 -13.73 -7.91
CA ALA A 165 -21.24 -13.21 -6.59
C ALA A 165 -21.02 -11.71 -6.55
N GLN A 166 -21.87 -11.02 -5.80
CA GLN A 166 -21.70 -9.61 -5.53
C GLN A 166 -21.01 -9.41 -4.20
N HIS A 167 -20.21 -8.35 -4.14
CA HIS A 167 -19.66 -7.88 -2.88
C HIS A 167 -20.78 -7.64 -1.85
N GLY A 168 -20.64 -8.22 -0.67
CA GLY A 168 -21.65 -8.18 0.40
C GLY A 168 -22.63 -9.36 0.40
N ASP A 169 -22.62 -10.24 -0.61
CA ASP A 169 -23.46 -11.44 -0.61
C ASP A 169 -23.11 -12.34 0.59
N LEU A 170 -24.14 -12.85 1.27
CA LEU A 170 -24.00 -13.79 2.38
C LEU A 170 -24.04 -15.22 1.86
N VAL A 171 -23.12 -16.04 2.36
CA VAL A 171 -22.99 -17.46 1.98
C VAL A 171 -22.77 -18.30 3.23
N ASP A 172 -23.24 -19.54 3.20
CA ASP A 172 -22.86 -20.54 4.20
C ASP A 172 -21.79 -21.44 3.62
N ILE A 173 -20.71 -21.64 4.34
CA ILE A 173 -19.59 -22.47 3.89
C ILE A 173 -19.33 -23.62 4.84
N ALA A 174 -18.94 -24.77 4.27
CA ALA A 174 -18.39 -25.89 5.00
C ALA A 174 -17.09 -26.38 4.36
N PHE A 175 -16.09 -26.69 5.18
CA PHE A 175 -14.80 -27.20 4.71
C PHE A 175 -14.06 -27.92 5.84
N ASP A 176 -13.11 -28.79 5.50
CA ASP A 176 -12.35 -29.54 6.49
C ASP A 176 -11.03 -28.85 6.84
N ILE A 177 -10.74 -28.79 8.14
CA ILE A 177 -9.43 -28.40 8.68
C ILE A 177 -8.93 -29.54 9.54
N GLU A 178 -7.76 -30.10 9.22
CA GLU A 178 -7.19 -31.24 9.96
C GLU A 178 -8.20 -32.40 10.08
N GLU A 179 -8.90 -32.72 8.99
CA GLU A 179 -9.94 -33.77 8.92
C GLU A 179 -11.18 -33.51 9.81
N GLN A 180 -11.38 -32.28 10.28
CA GLN A 180 -12.56 -31.88 11.04
C GLN A 180 -13.40 -30.86 10.27
N PRO A 181 -14.72 -31.09 10.13
CA PRO A 181 -15.57 -30.18 9.40
C PRO A 181 -15.78 -28.88 10.18
N VAL A 182 -15.68 -27.77 9.45
CA VAL A 182 -15.99 -26.42 9.90
C VAL A 182 -17.18 -25.95 9.10
N SER A 183 -18.24 -25.47 9.75
CA SER A 183 -19.37 -24.83 9.08
C SER A 183 -19.58 -23.43 9.64
N VAL A 184 -19.63 -22.42 8.78
CA VAL A 184 -19.68 -21.02 9.18
C VAL A 184 -20.37 -20.18 8.10
N SER A 185 -21.10 -19.14 8.52
CA SER A 185 -21.60 -18.12 7.60
C SER A 185 -20.48 -17.12 7.28
N ALA A 186 -20.37 -16.78 6.01
CA ALA A 186 -19.38 -15.85 5.49
C ALA A 186 -20.00 -14.81 4.57
N MET A 187 -19.24 -13.74 4.30
CA MET A 187 -19.63 -12.68 3.39
C MET A 187 -18.61 -12.56 2.27
N VAL A 188 -19.09 -12.35 1.05
CA VAL A 188 -18.24 -12.06 -0.12
C VAL A 188 -17.64 -10.67 0.05
N ILE A 189 -16.33 -10.60 0.25
CA ILE A 189 -15.60 -9.35 0.51
C ILE A 189 -14.74 -8.88 -0.67
N ARG A 190 -14.51 -9.75 -1.65
CA ARG A 190 -13.79 -9.41 -2.88
C ARG A 190 -14.03 -10.47 -3.94
N SER A 191 -13.98 -10.05 -5.20
CA SER A 191 -13.83 -10.91 -6.36
C SER A 191 -12.57 -10.50 -7.10
N PHE A 192 -11.77 -11.47 -7.53
CA PHE A 192 -10.49 -11.23 -8.19
C PHE A 192 -10.22 -12.32 -9.21
N GLU A 193 -9.31 -12.08 -10.14
CA GLU A 193 -8.87 -13.08 -11.10
C GLU A 193 -7.48 -13.60 -10.69
N SER A 194 -7.30 -14.91 -10.72
CA SER A 194 -6.02 -15.56 -10.49
C SER A 194 -5.82 -16.65 -11.52
N GLU A 195 -4.72 -16.62 -12.27
CA GLU A 195 -4.40 -17.60 -13.31
C GLU A 195 -5.51 -17.72 -14.39
N GLY A 196 -6.22 -16.64 -14.70
CA GLY A 196 -7.33 -16.64 -15.66
C GLY A 196 -8.66 -17.13 -15.10
N VAL A 197 -8.73 -17.40 -13.79
CA VAL A 197 -9.90 -17.98 -13.12
C VAL A 197 -10.50 -16.97 -12.14
N GLN A 198 -11.83 -16.85 -12.15
CA GLN A 198 -12.55 -16.02 -11.21
C GLN A 198 -12.47 -16.64 -9.80
N CYS A 199 -12.00 -15.84 -8.86
CA CYS A 199 -11.81 -16.20 -7.47
C CYS A 199 -12.60 -15.25 -6.58
N VAL A 200 -13.01 -15.74 -5.41
CA VAL A 200 -13.75 -14.96 -4.43
C VAL A 200 -13.10 -15.12 -3.06
N GLY A 201 -12.93 -13.99 -2.37
CA GLY A 201 -12.56 -13.98 -0.96
C GLY A 201 -13.81 -13.87 -0.08
N LEU A 202 -13.88 -14.73 0.92
CA LEU A 202 -14.98 -14.85 1.87
C LEU A 202 -14.47 -14.49 3.27
N SER A 203 -15.16 -13.57 3.95
CA SER A 203 -14.93 -13.20 5.36
C SER A 203 -15.87 -13.98 6.26
N PHE A 204 -15.36 -14.61 7.32
CA PHE A 204 -16.20 -15.28 8.30
C PHE A 204 -16.95 -14.27 9.17
N LEU A 205 -18.28 -14.37 9.21
CA LEU A 205 -19.10 -13.49 10.04
C LEU A 205 -18.96 -13.82 11.54
N SER A 206 -18.93 -15.11 11.86
CA SER A 206 -18.66 -15.57 13.22
C SER A 206 -18.04 -16.97 13.23
N LEU A 207 -16.84 -17.09 13.81
CA LEU A 207 -16.23 -18.39 14.06
C LEU A 207 -16.33 -18.74 15.54
N PRO A 208 -16.81 -19.95 15.88
CA PRO A 208 -16.72 -20.46 17.25
C PRO A 208 -15.26 -20.48 17.74
N PRO A 209 -15.00 -20.23 19.04
CA PRO A 209 -13.64 -20.07 19.58
C PRO A 209 -12.71 -21.27 19.29
N GLU A 210 -13.26 -22.48 19.37
CA GLU A 210 -12.59 -23.73 19.02
C GLU A 210 -12.10 -23.81 17.58
N PHE A 211 -12.84 -23.26 16.61
CA PHE A 211 -12.43 -23.20 15.21
C PHE A 211 -11.40 -22.09 14.98
N LYS A 212 -11.57 -20.94 15.65
CA LYS A 212 -10.57 -19.86 15.62
C LYS A 212 -9.21 -20.36 16.09
N GLN A 213 -9.15 -21.12 17.17
CA GLN A 213 -7.91 -21.69 17.70
C GLN A 213 -7.28 -22.73 16.76
N ARG A 214 -8.10 -23.53 16.07
CA ARG A 214 -7.63 -24.50 15.07
C ARG A 214 -7.05 -23.80 13.84
N ILE A 215 -7.79 -22.88 13.25
CA ILE A 215 -7.33 -22.07 12.11
C ILE A 215 -6.05 -21.31 12.48
N ALA A 216 -6.01 -20.69 13.66
CA ALA A 216 -4.82 -19.97 14.13
C ALA A 216 -3.57 -20.87 14.23
N ARG A 217 -3.72 -22.15 14.63
CA ARG A 217 -2.60 -23.10 14.69
C ARG A 217 -2.06 -23.47 13.30
N VAL A 218 -2.95 -23.74 12.35
CA VAL A 218 -2.57 -23.99 10.95
C VAL A 218 -1.85 -22.77 10.37
N VAL A 219 -2.41 -21.58 10.59
CA VAL A 219 -1.84 -20.32 10.11
C VAL A 219 -0.46 -20.03 10.72
N GLU A 220 -0.28 -20.24 12.03
CA GLU A 220 1.01 -19.99 12.70
C GLU A 220 2.10 -20.99 12.29
N THR A 221 1.73 -22.25 12.01
CA THR A 221 2.67 -23.29 11.55
C THR A 221 3.25 -22.93 10.19
N GLU A 222 2.40 -22.53 9.24
CA GLU A 222 2.81 -22.10 7.89
C GLU A 222 3.56 -20.75 7.91
N LYS A 223 3.20 -19.84 8.82
CA LYS A 223 3.91 -18.58 9.01
C LYS A 223 5.36 -18.78 9.43
N ALA A 224 5.64 -19.74 10.32
CA ALA A 224 7.01 -20.05 10.73
C ALA A 224 7.88 -20.45 9.51
N VAL A 225 7.31 -21.20 8.56
CA VAL A 225 7.99 -21.60 7.32
C VAL A 225 8.24 -20.39 6.39
N ALA A 226 7.28 -19.46 6.30
CA ALA A 226 7.41 -18.26 5.46
C ALA A 226 8.40 -17.21 6.01
N GLU A 227 8.52 -17.07 7.34
CA GLU A 227 9.44 -16.12 7.97
C GLU A 227 10.91 -16.41 7.66
N ASP A 228 11.28 -17.68 7.56
CA ASP A 228 12.65 -18.09 7.22
C ASP A 228 12.99 -17.76 5.76
N ALA A 229 12.02 -17.84 4.84
CA ALA A 229 12.22 -17.48 3.44
C ALA A 229 12.43 -15.96 3.24
N TRP A 230 11.68 -15.12 3.96
CA TRP A 230 11.77 -13.66 3.83
C TRP A 230 13.08 -13.08 4.36
N ARG A 231 13.57 -13.54 5.53
CA ARG A 231 14.86 -13.07 6.08
C ARG A 231 16.02 -13.31 5.12
N ASN A 232 15.98 -14.44 4.42
CA ASN A 232 17.00 -14.80 3.43
C ASN A 232 16.93 -13.92 2.17
N ALA A 233 15.75 -13.43 1.77
CA ALA A 233 15.59 -12.54 0.62
C ALA A 233 16.00 -11.09 0.92
N ALA A 234 15.68 -10.57 2.12
CA ALA A 234 16.03 -9.20 2.53
C ALA A 234 17.55 -8.98 2.62
N ALA A 235 18.31 -10.00 3.06
CA ALA A 235 19.77 -9.95 3.13
C ALA A 235 20.45 -9.90 1.75
N ALA A 236 19.78 -10.34 0.68
CA ALA A 236 20.35 -10.41 -0.66
C ALA A 236 20.18 -9.12 -1.50
N GLY A 237 19.30 -8.20 -1.10
CA GLY A 237 18.89 -7.04 -1.91
C GLY A 237 19.67 -5.73 -1.71
N ALA A 238 20.55 -5.63 -0.71
CA ALA A 238 21.09 -4.35 -0.23
C ALA A 238 22.63 -4.27 -0.23
N SER A 239 23.27 -4.43 -1.39
CA SER A 239 24.70 -4.10 -1.56
C SER A 239 24.89 -2.93 -2.54
N PRO A 240 25.53 -1.83 -2.13
CA PRO A 240 25.96 -0.77 -3.05
C PRO A 240 26.89 -1.32 -4.13
N GLY A 241 26.67 -0.94 -5.39
CA GLY A 241 27.61 -1.27 -6.49
C GLY A 241 28.85 -0.36 -6.48
N GLY A 242 30.00 -0.88 -6.92
CA GLY A 242 31.31 -0.20 -6.88
C GLY A 242 31.35 1.23 -7.46
N HIS A 243 30.61 1.49 -8.55
CA HIS A 243 30.54 2.83 -9.16
C HIS A 243 29.93 3.93 -8.26
N THR A 244 29.18 3.55 -7.23
CA THR A 244 28.57 4.49 -6.27
C THR A 244 29.61 5.06 -5.30
N MET A 245 30.64 4.27 -4.98
CA MET A 245 31.71 4.68 -4.08
C MET A 245 32.73 5.59 -4.78
N ASP A 246 32.93 5.42 -6.09
CA ASP A 246 33.90 6.18 -6.88
C ASP A 246 33.52 7.66 -7.01
N VAL A 247 32.26 7.96 -7.37
CA VAL A 247 31.75 9.34 -7.53
C VAL A 247 31.77 10.13 -6.21
N ILE A 248 31.50 9.46 -5.10
CA ILE A 248 31.39 10.10 -3.78
C ILE A 248 32.76 10.37 -3.18
N ARG A 249 33.74 9.49 -3.44
CA ARG A 249 35.13 9.67 -3.05
C ARG A 249 35.79 10.83 -3.81
N GLU A 250 35.41 11.04 -5.06
CA GLU A 250 35.96 12.12 -5.91
C GLU A 250 35.36 13.51 -5.63
N LEU A 251 34.12 13.60 -5.11
CA LEU A 251 33.40 14.88 -5.05
C LEU A 251 33.23 15.50 -3.64
N GLY A 252 33.81 14.91 -2.59
CA GLY A 252 34.00 15.59 -1.30
C GLY A 252 32.74 15.88 -0.45
N GLY A 253 31.55 15.40 -0.84
CA GLY A 253 30.29 15.60 -0.10
C GLY A 253 29.66 16.99 -0.30
N GLY A 254 28.32 17.09 -0.23
CA GLY A 254 27.57 18.36 -0.34
C GLY A 254 26.64 18.51 -1.56
N GLU A 255 26.21 19.76 -1.81
CA GLU A 255 25.25 20.20 -2.85
C GLU A 255 25.77 19.97 -4.29
N SER A 256 27.10 20.06 -4.49
CA SER A 256 27.77 19.75 -5.76
C SER A 256 27.56 18.30 -6.21
N VAL A 257 27.46 17.37 -5.26
CA VAL A 257 27.22 15.95 -5.53
C VAL A 257 25.77 15.72 -5.96
N ASN A 258 24.81 16.41 -5.35
CA ASN A 258 23.41 16.35 -5.77
C ASN A 258 23.20 16.87 -7.17
N GLN A 259 23.85 18.00 -7.50
CA GLN A 259 23.80 18.53 -8.86
C GLN A 259 24.40 17.54 -9.86
N THR A 260 25.48 16.84 -9.49
CA THR A 260 26.06 15.80 -10.35
C THR A 260 25.09 14.65 -10.63
N TYR A 261 24.47 14.09 -9.58
CA TYR A 261 23.47 13.03 -9.76
C TYR A 261 22.23 13.50 -10.53
N PHE A 262 21.82 14.75 -10.32
CA PHE A 262 20.76 15.38 -11.07
C PHE A 262 21.09 15.44 -12.56
N GLU A 263 22.28 15.92 -12.93
CA GLU A 263 22.73 15.97 -14.33
C GLU A 263 22.87 14.58 -14.94
N MET A 264 23.35 13.58 -14.19
CA MET A 264 23.39 12.18 -14.64
C MET A 264 21.99 11.65 -14.96
N LEU A 265 21.02 11.90 -14.08
CA LEU A 265 19.64 11.48 -14.25
C LEU A 265 18.99 12.20 -15.45
N ARG A 266 19.19 13.51 -15.56
CA ARG A 266 18.75 14.36 -16.67
C ARG A 266 19.29 13.87 -18.01
N HIS A 267 20.60 13.60 -18.10
CA HIS A 267 21.22 13.04 -19.29
C HIS A 267 20.65 11.66 -19.64
N ALA A 268 20.46 10.78 -18.65
CA ALA A 268 19.90 9.45 -18.85
C ALA A 268 18.44 9.45 -19.33
N VAL A 269 17.63 10.44 -18.93
CA VAL A 269 16.23 10.59 -19.38
C VAL A 269 16.14 11.18 -20.80
N ARG A 270 17.09 12.06 -21.18
CA ARG A 270 17.16 12.68 -22.52
C ARG A 270 17.75 11.77 -23.58
N SER A 271 18.73 10.95 -23.22
CA SER A 271 19.46 10.14 -24.19
C SER A 271 18.50 9.17 -24.89
N ARG A 272 18.34 9.35 -26.21
CA ARG A 272 17.71 8.37 -27.12
C ARG A 272 18.67 7.23 -27.48
N SER A 273 19.95 7.34 -27.13
CA SER A 273 20.97 6.36 -27.50
C SER A 273 20.90 5.12 -26.60
N LYS A 274 21.10 3.94 -27.19
CA LYS A 274 21.29 2.67 -26.48
C LYS A 274 22.58 2.63 -25.65
N THR A 275 23.47 3.61 -25.77
CA THR A 275 24.59 3.79 -24.85
C THR A 275 24.01 4.28 -23.52
N VAL A 276 23.67 3.31 -22.66
CA VAL A 276 23.17 3.54 -21.31
C VAL A 276 24.21 4.38 -20.58
N ALA A 277 23.88 5.63 -20.26
CA ALA A 277 24.64 6.37 -19.26
C ALA A 277 24.71 5.48 -18.02
N VAL A 278 25.92 5.10 -17.59
CA VAL A 278 26.11 4.18 -16.47
C VAL A 278 25.63 4.92 -15.22
N LEU A 279 24.38 4.65 -14.83
CA LEU A 279 23.80 5.16 -13.59
C LEU A 279 24.18 4.20 -12.46
N PRO A 280 24.53 4.71 -11.28
CA PRO A 280 24.46 3.92 -10.05
C PRO A 280 23.11 3.21 -9.93
N SER A 281 23.09 1.99 -9.42
CA SER A 281 21.87 1.16 -9.34
C SER A 281 20.70 1.91 -8.68
N TRP A 282 20.96 2.58 -7.55
CA TRP A 282 19.99 3.38 -6.81
C TRP A 282 19.44 4.57 -7.61
N LEU A 283 20.27 5.22 -8.43
CA LEU A 283 19.83 6.32 -9.30
C LEU A 283 19.05 5.78 -10.51
N GLY A 284 19.39 4.56 -10.95
CA GLY A 284 18.58 3.78 -11.88
C GLY A 284 17.21 3.43 -11.31
N ASP A 285 17.09 3.13 -10.02
CA ASP A 285 15.82 2.93 -9.33
C ASP A 285 15.00 4.23 -9.28
N VAL A 286 15.63 5.36 -8.93
CA VAL A 286 14.99 6.68 -8.99
C VAL A 286 14.44 6.94 -10.40
N ARG A 287 15.26 6.74 -11.44
CA ARG A 287 14.85 6.88 -12.85
C ARG A 287 13.61 6.05 -13.21
N ARG A 288 13.56 4.79 -12.76
CA ARG A 288 12.45 3.88 -13.03
C ARG A 288 11.14 4.37 -12.40
N ARG A 289 11.22 5.03 -11.24
CA ARG A 289 10.07 5.51 -10.46
C ARG A 289 9.59 6.90 -10.85
N LEU A 290 10.32 7.63 -11.69
CA LEU A 290 9.92 8.97 -12.13
C LEU A 290 8.55 8.93 -12.83
N VAL A 291 7.65 9.81 -12.41
CA VAL A 291 6.35 10.02 -13.08
C VAL A 291 6.50 10.86 -14.34
N SER A 292 5.42 11.01 -15.11
CA SER A 292 5.44 11.72 -16.39
C SER A 292 5.87 13.19 -16.24
N GLU A 293 5.34 13.91 -15.26
CA GLU A 293 5.74 15.31 -14.98
C GLU A 293 7.24 15.43 -14.65
N GLU A 294 7.79 14.54 -13.80
CA GLU A 294 9.23 14.55 -13.48
C GLU A 294 10.10 14.25 -14.71
N ARG A 295 9.65 13.35 -15.59
CA ARG A 295 10.36 13.03 -16.85
C ARG A 295 10.33 14.19 -17.83
N ARG A 296 9.20 14.90 -17.93
CA ARG A 296 9.04 16.09 -18.78
C ARG A 296 9.95 17.21 -18.29
N PHE A 297 10.01 17.43 -16.98
CA PHE A 297 10.90 18.42 -16.36
C PHE A 297 12.37 18.12 -16.71
N LEU A 298 12.80 16.86 -16.55
CA LEU A 298 14.16 16.44 -16.93
C LEU A 298 14.45 16.54 -18.43
N ARG A 299 13.45 16.75 -19.29
CA ARG A 299 13.60 17.01 -20.74
C ARG A 299 13.53 18.49 -21.12
N ASP A 300 13.49 19.41 -20.15
CA ASP A 300 13.22 20.84 -20.36
C ASP A 300 11.85 21.12 -21.00
N GLU A 301 10.89 20.23 -20.81
CA GLU A 301 9.51 20.48 -21.22
C GLU A 301 8.78 21.30 -20.14
N PRO A 302 7.76 22.10 -20.48
CA PRO A 302 6.96 22.82 -19.47
C PRO A 302 6.25 21.84 -18.53
N THR A 303 6.41 22.02 -17.22
CA THR A 303 5.81 21.17 -16.18
C THR A 303 5.34 21.98 -14.98
N SER A 304 4.70 21.29 -14.04
CA SER A 304 4.38 21.81 -12.72
C SER A 304 5.66 22.15 -11.94
N SER A 305 5.60 23.19 -11.09
CA SER A 305 6.73 23.66 -10.28
C SER A 305 7.26 22.62 -9.30
N TRP A 306 6.42 21.69 -8.86
CA TRP A 306 6.82 20.65 -7.90
C TRP A 306 7.73 19.59 -8.50
N ALA A 307 7.74 19.39 -9.83
CA ALA A 307 8.47 18.30 -10.47
C ALA A 307 9.99 18.39 -10.25
N GLU A 308 10.55 19.60 -10.19
CA GLU A 308 11.96 19.79 -9.85
C GLU A 308 12.24 19.40 -8.40
N ALA A 309 11.43 19.92 -7.47
CA ALA A 309 11.60 19.70 -6.05
C ALA A 309 11.52 18.20 -5.71
N THR A 310 10.61 17.45 -6.34
CA THR A 310 10.46 16.01 -6.10
C THR A 310 11.62 15.20 -6.66
N VAL A 311 12.15 15.54 -7.84
CA VAL A 311 13.35 14.89 -8.38
C VAL A 311 14.54 15.09 -7.43
N ARG A 312 14.75 16.32 -6.94
CA ARG A 312 15.83 16.63 -5.99
C ARG A 312 15.66 15.86 -4.69
N ALA A 313 14.47 15.87 -4.11
CA ALA A 313 14.18 15.13 -2.88
C ALA A 313 14.41 13.61 -3.03
N ARG A 314 14.04 13.01 -4.16
CA ARG A 314 14.30 11.58 -4.43
C ARG A 314 15.79 11.26 -4.49
N ILE A 315 16.61 12.16 -5.07
CA ILE A 315 18.07 12.01 -5.10
C ILE A 315 18.64 12.11 -3.68
N ASP A 316 18.19 13.09 -2.90
CA ASP A 316 18.62 13.29 -1.52
C ASP A 316 18.31 12.09 -0.63
N LEU A 317 17.06 11.60 -0.67
CA LEU A 317 16.63 10.44 0.09
C LEU A 317 17.37 9.16 -0.36
N GLY A 318 17.60 8.99 -1.67
CA GLY A 318 18.36 7.89 -2.23
C GLY A 318 19.81 7.87 -1.73
N ARG A 319 20.45 9.04 -1.63
CA ARG A 319 21.80 9.16 -1.06
C ARG A 319 21.82 8.84 0.43
N GLN A 320 20.91 9.39 1.22
CA GLN A 320 20.86 9.12 2.66
C GLN A 320 20.65 7.64 2.95
N GLY A 321 19.88 6.92 2.11
CA GLY A 321 19.65 5.49 2.24
C GLY A 321 20.91 4.63 2.10
N LEU A 322 21.99 5.21 1.58
CA LEU A 322 23.30 4.56 1.43
C LEU A 322 24.24 4.83 2.62
N GLY A 323 23.76 5.52 3.67
CA GLY A 323 24.54 5.82 4.87
C GLY A 323 25.51 6.99 4.74
N PHE A 324 25.24 7.94 3.84
CA PHE A 324 26.06 9.15 3.69
C PHE A 324 25.72 10.24 4.73
N ASP A 325 26.76 10.85 5.31
CA ASP A 325 26.71 11.83 6.40
C ASP A 325 25.75 13.00 6.14
N GLY A 326 24.90 13.26 7.15
CA GLY A 326 23.99 14.40 7.25
C GLY A 326 22.93 14.16 8.31
N ASP A 327 22.42 15.22 8.94
CA ASP A 327 21.20 15.12 9.73
C ASP A 327 20.08 14.59 8.82
N PRO A 328 19.32 13.57 9.26
CA PRO A 328 18.36 12.94 8.38
C PRO A 328 17.28 13.94 7.96
N VAL A 329 17.10 14.10 6.64
CA VAL A 329 16.29 15.16 6.04
C VAL A 329 14.84 14.70 5.92
N TYR A 330 14.23 14.34 7.05
CA TYR A 330 12.82 13.94 7.09
C TYR A 330 11.90 15.14 6.87
N GLY A 331 12.23 16.29 7.48
CA GLY A 331 11.41 17.50 7.46
C GLY A 331 11.11 17.98 6.03
N PRO A 332 12.12 18.28 5.20
CA PRO A 332 11.89 18.76 3.84
C PRO A 332 11.11 17.80 2.94
N ALA A 333 11.25 16.48 3.12
CA ALA A 333 10.47 15.50 2.36
C ALA A 333 8.99 15.51 2.77
N LEU A 334 8.70 15.65 4.07
CA LEU A 334 7.34 15.77 4.61
C LEU A 334 6.71 17.12 4.23
N GLU A 335 7.47 18.22 4.30
CA GLU A 335 7.05 19.53 3.82
C GLU A 335 6.71 19.52 2.34
N LEU A 336 7.52 18.84 1.51
CA LEU A 336 7.24 18.67 0.10
C LEU A 336 5.96 17.85 -0.13
N CYS A 337 5.70 16.81 0.68
CA CYS A 337 4.45 16.04 0.60
C CYS A 337 3.20 16.91 0.85
N ALA A 338 3.28 17.84 1.79
CA ALA A 338 2.23 18.82 2.06
C ALA A 338 2.09 19.82 0.91
N LEU A 339 3.21 20.42 0.47
CA LEU A 339 3.26 21.40 -0.63
C LEU A 339 2.69 20.84 -1.95
N LEU A 340 2.94 19.56 -2.22
CA LEU A 340 2.43 18.86 -3.39
C LEU A 340 0.90 18.92 -3.46
N GLY A 341 0.20 18.81 -2.32
CA GLY A 341 -1.26 18.89 -2.28
C GLY A 341 -1.77 20.27 -2.65
N ASP A 342 -1.16 21.31 -2.09
CA ASP A 342 -1.55 22.70 -2.33
C ASP A 342 -1.27 23.14 -3.77
N GLN A 343 -0.10 22.79 -4.31
CA GLN A 343 0.28 23.16 -5.68
C GLN A 343 -0.52 22.38 -6.73
N ALA A 344 -0.94 21.16 -6.41
CA ALA A 344 -1.68 20.31 -7.33
C ALA A 344 -3.19 20.51 -7.27
N ALA A 345 -3.73 21.23 -6.28
CA ALA A 345 -5.18 21.31 -6.02
C ALA A 345 -6.05 21.70 -7.23
N THR A 346 -5.51 22.49 -8.17
CA THR A 346 -6.21 22.91 -9.41
C THR A 346 -5.73 22.18 -10.67
N SER A 347 -4.88 21.18 -10.50
CA SER A 347 -4.29 20.44 -11.61
C SER A 347 -5.27 19.42 -12.21
N PRO A 348 -5.06 19.02 -13.48
CA PRO A 348 -5.84 17.96 -14.11
C PRO A 348 -5.78 16.61 -13.35
N PRO A 349 -6.79 15.72 -13.48
CA PRO A 349 -6.85 14.45 -12.75
C PRO A 349 -5.65 13.51 -12.93
N ASP A 350 -5.02 13.52 -14.09
CA ASP A 350 -3.82 12.73 -14.37
C ASP A 350 -2.59 13.27 -13.61
N VAL A 351 -2.52 14.57 -13.40
CA VAL A 351 -1.49 15.20 -12.56
C VAL A 351 -1.76 14.92 -11.08
N LEU A 352 -3.01 15.02 -10.62
CA LEU A 352 -3.40 14.63 -9.26
C LEU A 352 -3.03 13.17 -8.95
N THR A 353 -3.28 12.26 -9.90
CA THR A 353 -2.92 10.84 -9.76
C THR A 353 -1.40 10.64 -9.66
N GLN A 354 -0.61 11.42 -10.39
CA GLN A 354 0.85 11.40 -10.28
C GLN A 354 1.33 11.95 -8.93
N VAL A 355 0.72 13.02 -8.44
CA VAL A 355 1.07 13.64 -7.16
C VAL A 355 0.87 12.67 -5.99
N THR A 356 -0.23 11.93 -5.97
CA THR A 356 -0.47 10.91 -4.92
C THR A 356 0.54 9.76 -4.96
N GLN A 357 1.06 9.41 -6.14
CA GLN A 357 2.13 8.42 -6.30
C GLN A 357 3.47 8.96 -5.79
N VAL A 358 3.83 10.17 -6.20
CA VAL A 358 5.08 10.82 -5.77
C VAL A 358 5.08 10.99 -4.26
N ARG A 359 3.95 11.39 -3.67
CA ARG A 359 3.78 11.47 -2.22
C ARG A 359 4.01 10.13 -1.53
N ALA A 360 3.37 9.07 -2.00
CA ALA A 360 3.56 7.73 -1.44
C ALA A 360 5.01 7.24 -1.54
N ASP A 361 5.68 7.50 -2.67
CA ASP A 361 7.08 7.15 -2.87
C ASP A 361 8.03 7.92 -1.92
N LEU A 362 7.81 9.23 -1.75
CA LEU A 362 8.59 10.05 -0.84
C LEU A 362 8.40 9.59 0.60
N LEU A 363 7.15 9.40 1.04
CA LEU A 363 6.83 8.86 2.37
C LEU A 363 7.49 7.49 2.59
N ARG A 364 7.49 6.61 1.59
CA ARG A 364 8.14 5.29 1.66
C ARG A 364 9.65 5.42 1.82
N ALA A 365 10.31 6.30 1.07
CA ALA A 365 11.74 6.54 1.20
C ALA A 365 12.10 7.15 2.56
N THR A 366 11.33 8.12 3.04
CA THR A 366 11.46 8.69 4.40
C THR A 366 11.30 7.61 5.47
N ASN A 367 10.30 6.73 5.34
CA ASN A 367 10.05 5.64 6.28
C ASN A 367 11.25 4.69 6.43
N VAL A 368 11.89 4.32 5.31
CA VAL A 368 13.10 3.47 5.33
C VAL A 368 14.22 4.11 6.15
N LEU A 369 14.45 5.41 5.98
CA LEU A 369 15.47 6.16 6.72
C LEU A 369 15.13 6.25 8.22
N VAL A 370 13.87 6.50 8.56
CA VAL A 370 13.41 6.54 9.97
C VAL A 370 13.66 5.21 10.67
N LEU A 371 13.37 4.09 9.99
CA LEU A 371 13.60 2.76 10.55
C LEU A 371 15.10 2.48 10.73
N ALA A 372 15.93 2.78 9.73
CA ALA A 372 17.38 2.62 9.82
C ALA A 372 17.99 3.45 10.96
N SER A 373 17.52 4.70 11.15
CA SER A 373 17.96 5.57 12.23
C SER A 373 17.60 5.03 13.62
N ARG A 374 16.42 4.42 13.77
CA ARG A 374 15.99 3.78 15.03
C ARG A 374 16.82 2.54 15.34
N GLU A 375 17.12 1.72 14.33
CA GLU A 375 17.96 0.52 14.47
C GLU A 375 19.41 0.88 14.86
N ALA A 376 19.92 2.01 14.38
CA ALA A 376 21.23 2.54 14.75
C ALA A 376 21.30 3.14 16.17
N GLY A 377 20.21 3.09 16.95
CA GLY A 377 20.15 3.66 18.30
C GLY A 377 19.97 5.19 18.33
N GLY A 378 19.63 5.81 17.19
CA GLY A 378 19.24 7.21 17.13
C GLY A 378 17.92 7.45 17.87
N GLY A 379 17.76 8.63 18.47
CA GLY A 379 16.49 9.04 19.05
C GLY A 379 15.36 8.98 18.01
N ALA A 380 14.16 8.54 18.42
CA ALA A 380 13.02 8.52 17.51
C ALA A 380 12.76 9.94 16.98
N PRO A 381 12.60 10.15 15.66
CA PRO A 381 12.25 11.45 15.14
C PRO A 381 10.93 11.91 15.76
N THR A 382 10.87 13.19 16.13
CA THR A 382 9.69 13.83 16.71
C THR A 382 8.58 14.03 15.68
N ALA A 383 8.93 14.12 14.38
CA ALA A 383 7.99 14.25 13.28
C ALA A 383 7.30 12.90 12.98
N ARG A 384 5.96 12.87 13.02
CA ARG A 384 5.12 11.74 12.61
C ARG A 384 4.74 11.90 11.15
N ILE A 385 4.46 10.78 10.46
CA ILE A 385 3.90 10.81 9.08
C ILE A 385 2.61 11.64 9.03
N GLY A 386 1.80 11.59 10.10
CA GLY A 386 0.60 12.41 10.25
C GLY A 386 0.87 13.93 10.24
N ASP A 387 2.09 14.38 10.55
CA ASP A 387 2.45 15.81 10.51
C ASP A 387 2.59 16.33 9.07
N ALA A 388 2.75 15.44 8.07
CA ALA A 388 2.72 15.79 6.65
C ALA A 388 1.30 15.88 6.08
N VAL A 389 0.30 15.44 6.85
CA VAL A 389 -1.12 15.58 6.50
C VAL A 389 -1.59 16.88 7.17
N PRO A 390 -1.92 17.94 6.42
CA PRO A 390 -2.46 19.14 7.02
C PRO A 390 -3.72 18.75 7.83
N PRO A 391 -3.94 19.33 9.02
CA PRO A 391 -5.17 19.07 9.77
C PRO A 391 -6.34 19.35 8.84
N ALA A 392 -7.30 18.43 8.78
CA ALA A 392 -8.48 18.59 7.94
C ALA A 392 -9.04 20.00 8.16
N HIS A 393 -9.01 20.84 7.12
CA HIS A 393 -9.83 22.03 7.13
C HIS A 393 -11.27 21.52 7.13
N VAL A 394 -11.83 21.39 8.33
CA VAL A 394 -13.27 21.28 8.52
C VAL A 394 -13.81 22.57 7.92
N SER A 395 -14.16 22.54 6.64
CA SER A 395 -15.04 23.55 6.07
C SER A 395 -16.33 23.43 6.88
N SER A 396 -16.43 24.26 7.91
CA SER A 396 -17.68 24.64 8.55
C SER A 396 -18.51 25.37 7.51
N THR A 397 -18.98 24.63 6.52
CA THR A 397 -20.12 25.03 5.72
C THR A 397 -21.28 24.98 6.68
N GLN A 398 -21.53 26.12 7.33
CA GLN A 398 -22.77 26.40 8.01
C GLN A 398 -23.87 26.20 6.99
N LEU A 399 -24.50 25.03 7.03
CA LEU A 399 -25.83 24.84 6.48
C LEU A 399 -26.77 25.70 7.32
N ASN A 400 -27.15 26.85 6.77
CA ASN A 400 -28.42 27.50 7.09
C ASN A 400 -29.54 26.80 6.31
#